data_AF-A0A2S1QGI2-F1
#
_entry.id   AF-A0A2S1QGI2-F1
#
_cell.length_a   1.000
_cell.length_b   1.000
_cell.length_c   1.000
_cell.angle_alpha   90.00
_cell.angle_beta   90.00
_cell.angle_gamma   90.00
#
_symmetry.space_group_name_H-M   'P 1'
#
loop_
_entity.id
_entity.type
_entity.pdbx_description
1 polymer ?
#
loop_
_entity_poly.entity_id
_entity_poly.type
_entity_poly.pdbx_seq_one_letter_code
_entity_poly.pdbx_strand_id
1 'polypeptide(L)'
;MYFTTSCGNNKSKIPLKKEQQNFLTIRNLANGFIEYDIDTLANFREITKILEEIDCEKNYALFKLETNSKIFKIQPLQSCGDIFHYKMKEVVYINTDSITVNNDLDYPIDSLNSVLRNHLLNFNGDNNYPSAAERKWISINVDDSKKIDDTKILLLKIIDEINSIESNVDFGFMFENSGLIEVVEE
;
A
#
# COMPACT_ATOMS: atom_id res chain seq x y z
N MET A 1 14.68 -60.42 -25.86
CA MET A 1 13.31 -59.87 -25.81
C MET A 1 13.38 -58.60 -24.98
N TYR A 2 13.53 -57.44 -25.65
CA TYR A 2 13.63 -56.15 -24.96
C TYR A 2 12.21 -55.59 -24.80
N PHE A 3 11.76 -55.44 -23.56
CA PHE A 3 10.53 -54.72 -23.24
C PHE A 3 10.79 -53.21 -23.34
N THR A 4 10.13 -52.55 -24.27
CA THR A 4 10.03 -51.08 -24.29
C THR A 4 8.86 -50.67 -23.40
N THR A 5 9.13 -50.12 -22.22
CA THR A 5 8.14 -49.41 -21.43
C THR A 5 8.03 -47.97 -21.94
N SER A 6 6.93 -47.68 -22.64
CA SER A 6 6.51 -46.33 -22.99
C SER A 6 6.01 -45.61 -21.75
N CYS A 7 6.77 -44.64 -21.24
CA CYS A 7 6.25 -43.67 -20.26
C CYS A 7 5.47 -42.59 -21.00
N GLY A 8 4.14 -42.69 -20.93
CA GLY A 8 3.23 -41.61 -21.31
C GLY A 8 3.43 -40.42 -20.38
N ASN A 9 3.89 -39.30 -20.94
CA ASN A 9 3.99 -38.01 -20.24
C ASN A 9 2.58 -37.42 -20.02
N ASN A 10 1.90 -37.86 -18.96
CA ASN A 10 0.82 -37.08 -18.37
C ASN A 10 1.45 -35.90 -17.61
N LYS A 11 1.67 -34.78 -18.33
CA LYS A 11 1.96 -33.50 -17.70
C LYS A 11 0.70 -33.02 -16.99
N SER A 12 0.51 -33.44 -15.74
CA SER A 12 -0.33 -32.70 -14.81
C SER A 12 0.22 -31.28 -14.76
N LYS A 13 -0.59 -30.29 -15.14
CA LYS A 13 -0.24 -28.88 -14.98
C LYS A 13 -0.11 -28.63 -13.48
N ILE A 14 1.11 -28.64 -12.96
CA ILE A 14 1.40 -28.16 -11.61
C ILE A 14 0.88 -26.71 -11.58
N PRO A 15 -0.07 -26.36 -10.70
CA PRO A 15 -0.53 -24.98 -10.60
C PRO A 15 0.68 -24.10 -10.30
N LEU A 16 0.89 -23.05 -11.10
CA LEU A 16 1.97 -22.10 -10.87
C LEU A 16 1.73 -21.48 -9.49
N LYS A 17 2.61 -21.75 -8.51
CA LYS A 17 2.51 -21.17 -7.17
C LYS A 17 2.83 -19.68 -7.27
N LYS A 18 1.87 -18.81 -6.93
CA LYS A 18 2.08 -17.36 -6.90
C LYS A 18 3.03 -16.99 -5.76
N GLU A 19 3.94 -16.06 -6.04
CA GLU A 19 4.81 -15.46 -5.03
C GLU A 19 3.98 -14.52 -4.14
N GLN A 20 4.22 -14.55 -2.82
CA GLN A 20 3.55 -13.67 -1.87
C GLN A 20 4.53 -12.61 -1.35
N GLN A 21 4.09 -11.35 -1.37
CA GLN A 21 4.82 -10.22 -0.79
C GLN A 21 3.94 -9.47 0.21
N ASN A 22 4.52 -9.09 1.34
CA ASN A 22 3.80 -8.38 2.40
C ASN A 22 4.27 -6.92 2.51
N PHE A 23 3.31 -6.00 2.59
CA PHE A 23 3.49 -4.57 2.83
C PHE A 23 2.79 -4.24 4.15
N LEU A 24 3.52 -4.29 5.26
CA LEU A 24 2.96 -4.20 6.61
C LEU A 24 3.47 -2.96 7.33
N THR A 25 2.53 -2.14 7.80
CA THR A 25 2.84 -0.99 8.66
C THR A 25 3.13 -1.43 10.09
N ILE A 26 2.41 -2.43 10.59
CA ILE A 26 2.52 -2.96 11.95
C ILE A 26 3.03 -4.40 11.89
N ARG A 27 4.19 -4.65 12.48
CA ARG A 27 4.95 -5.92 12.32
C ARG A 27 4.84 -6.88 13.50
N ASN A 28 4.40 -6.39 14.67
CA ASN A 28 4.34 -7.16 15.91
C ASN A 28 2.95 -7.00 16.55
N LEU A 29 2.05 -7.92 16.22
CA LEU A 29 0.67 -7.90 16.70
C LEU A 29 0.40 -9.13 17.56
N ALA A 30 -0.21 -8.91 18.73
CA ALA A 30 -0.71 -9.98 19.59
C ALA A 30 -1.98 -10.63 19.01
N ASN A 31 -2.76 -9.84 18.26
CA ASN A 31 -3.96 -10.27 17.58
C ASN A 31 -3.64 -10.63 16.12
N GLY A 32 -4.36 -11.59 15.56
CA GLY A 32 -4.19 -12.00 14.15
C GLY A 32 -4.75 -10.96 13.17
N PHE A 33 -4.46 -11.16 11.89
CA PHE A 33 -5.06 -10.39 10.81
C PHE A 33 -6.38 -11.00 10.35
N ILE A 34 -7.37 -10.15 10.06
CA ILE A 34 -8.56 -10.52 9.29
C ILE A 34 -8.28 -10.15 7.83
N GLU A 35 -8.32 -11.15 6.97
CA GLU A 35 -7.98 -10.98 5.55
C GLU A 35 -9.21 -10.66 4.70
N TYR A 36 -9.08 -9.63 3.85
CA TYR A 36 -10.10 -9.20 2.89
C TYR A 36 -9.55 -9.29 1.47
N ASP A 37 -10.32 -9.89 0.56
CA ASP A 37 -9.96 -9.88 -0.86
C ASP A 37 -10.43 -8.57 -1.49
N ILE A 38 -9.49 -7.76 -1.98
CA ILE A 38 -9.79 -6.44 -2.53
C ILE A 38 -10.75 -6.54 -3.72
N ASP A 39 -10.75 -7.65 -4.46
CA ASP A 39 -11.62 -7.87 -5.63
C ASP A 39 -13.10 -8.02 -5.28
N THR A 40 -13.42 -8.23 -4.00
CA THR A 40 -14.79 -8.37 -3.52
C THR A 40 -15.45 -7.04 -3.14
N LEU A 41 -14.67 -5.95 -3.12
CA LEU A 41 -15.12 -4.63 -2.68
C LEU A 41 -15.59 -3.79 -3.87
N ALA A 42 -16.54 -2.88 -3.64
CA ALA A 42 -17.07 -2.02 -4.70
C ALA A 42 -16.11 -0.89 -5.09
N ASN A 43 -15.49 -0.26 -4.10
CA ASN A 43 -14.63 0.92 -4.25
C ASN A 43 -13.72 1.13 -3.03
N PHE A 44 -12.90 2.19 -3.07
CA PHE A 44 -11.98 2.54 -1.99
C PHE A 44 -12.69 2.85 -0.66
N ARG A 45 -13.89 3.43 -0.71
CA ARG A 45 -14.66 3.74 0.50
C ARG A 45 -15.01 2.49 1.32
N GLU A 46 -15.20 1.34 0.70
CA GLU A 46 -15.42 0.09 1.45
C GLU A 46 -14.16 -0.34 2.21
N ILE A 47 -12.98 -0.11 1.64
CA ILE A 47 -11.70 -0.38 2.32
C ILE A 47 -11.59 0.47 3.58
N THR A 48 -11.87 1.77 3.51
CA THR A 48 -11.76 2.67 4.66
C THR A 48 -12.81 2.38 5.73
N LYS A 49 -14.04 2.02 5.35
CA LYS A 49 -15.07 1.54 6.30
C LYS A 49 -14.64 0.27 7.03
N ILE A 50 -14.09 -0.71 6.31
CA ILE A 50 -13.57 -1.95 6.89
C ILE A 50 -12.51 -1.63 7.94
N LEU A 51 -11.60 -0.69 7.65
CA LEU A 51 -10.57 -0.27 8.58
C LEU A 51 -11.14 0.39 9.84
N GLU A 52 -12.12 1.28 9.68
CA GLU A 52 -12.81 1.94 10.79
C GLU A 52 -13.55 0.94 11.69
N GLU A 53 -14.27 -0.03 11.11
CA GLU A 53 -15.03 -1.04 11.85
C GLU A 53 -14.13 -2.01 12.62
N ILE A 54 -13.07 -2.51 11.97
CA ILE A 54 -12.19 -3.56 12.51
C ILE A 54 -11.27 -3.05 13.61
N ASP A 55 -10.72 -1.84 13.45
CA ASP A 55 -9.76 -1.33 14.42
C ASP A 55 -10.45 -1.06 15.78
N CYS A 56 -11.70 -0.60 15.75
CA CYS A 56 -12.49 -0.42 16.97
C CYS A 56 -12.81 -1.75 17.68
N GLU A 57 -12.73 -2.89 16.98
CA GLU A 57 -12.80 -4.23 17.56
C GLU A 57 -11.44 -4.79 18.01
N LYS A 58 -10.36 -3.99 17.93
CA LYS A 58 -8.97 -4.37 18.21
C LYS A 58 -8.43 -5.49 17.31
N ASN A 59 -9.02 -5.64 16.14
CA ASN A 59 -8.55 -6.55 15.10
C ASN A 59 -7.72 -5.76 14.07
N TYR A 60 -7.04 -6.45 13.16
CA TYR A 60 -6.26 -5.79 12.10
C TYR A 60 -6.65 -6.28 10.71
N ALA A 61 -7.03 -5.37 9.83
CA ALA A 61 -7.34 -5.70 8.45
C ALA A 61 -6.06 -5.97 7.63
N LEU A 62 -6.09 -7.00 6.80
CA LEU A 62 -5.07 -7.32 5.80
C LEU A 62 -5.75 -7.45 4.44
N PHE A 63 -5.43 -6.55 3.51
CA PHE A 63 -5.99 -6.60 2.17
C PHE A 63 -5.13 -7.45 1.25
N LYS A 64 -5.75 -8.45 0.64
CA LYS A 64 -5.15 -9.31 -0.37
C LYS A 64 -5.45 -8.71 -1.74
N LEU A 65 -4.40 -8.37 -2.49
CA LEU A 65 -4.46 -7.98 -3.89
C LEU A 65 -3.78 -9.07 -4.72
N GLU A 66 -4.55 -9.75 -5.58
CA GLU A 66 -4.05 -10.84 -6.40
C GLU A 66 -3.87 -10.40 -7.87
N THR A 67 -2.72 -10.72 -8.43
CA THR A 67 -2.42 -10.58 -9.85
C THR A 67 -2.25 -11.95 -10.49
N ASN A 68 -2.00 -12.00 -11.80
CA ASN A 68 -1.73 -13.26 -12.49
C ASN A 68 -0.48 -14.01 -11.95
N SER A 69 0.51 -13.29 -11.40
CA SER A 69 1.80 -13.85 -10.98
C SER A 69 2.09 -13.75 -9.48
N LYS A 70 1.52 -12.75 -8.80
CA LYS A 70 1.83 -12.41 -7.40
C LYS A 70 0.59 -12.15 -6.56
N ILE A 71 0.71 -12.39 -5.26
CA ILE A 71 -0.26 -11.98 -4.24
C ILE A 71 0.43 -10.97 -3.32
N PHE A 72 -0.18 -9.79 -3.19
CA PHE A 72 0.25 -8.76 -2.27
C PHE A 72 -0.66 -8.77 -1.04
N LYS A 73 -0.06 -8.74 0.15
CA LYS A 73 -0.75 -8.59 1.43
C LYS A 73 -0.44 -7.21 1.98
N ILE A 74 -1.43 -6.33 2.00
CA ILE A 74 -1.28 -4.92 2.32
C ILE A 74 -1.95 -4.67 3.66
N GLN A 75 -1.18 -4.22 4.64
CA GLN A 75 -1.70 -3.80 5.93
C GLN A 75 -1.40 -2.30 6.13
N PRO A 76 -2.41 -1.44 5.91
CA PRO A 76 -2.30 -0.02 6.21
C PRO A 76 -2.38 0.20 7.72
N LEU A 77 -1.85 1.32 8.18
CA LEU A 77 -2.05 1.85 9.51
C LEU A 77 -3.55 1.91 9.82
N GLN A 78 -3.89 1.47 11.02
CA GLN A 78 -5.24 1.44 11.56
C GLN A 78 -5.23 2.17 12.90
N SER A 79 -6.21 3.04 13.11
CA SER A 79 -6.39 3.77 14.36
C SER A 79 -7.85 4.19 14.54
N CYS A 80 -8.44 3.71 15.63
CA CYS A 80 -9.79 3.97 16.07
C CYS A 80 -9.72 5.16 17.00
N GLY A 81 -9.97 6.34 16.44
CA GLY A 81 -9.97 7.60 17.18
C GLY A 81 -8.58 7.99 17.67
N ASP A 82 -7.84 8.72 16.82
CA ASP A 82 -6.94 9.82 17.16
C ASP A 82 -6.38 10.36 15.84
N ILE A 83 -6.07 11.66 15.81
CA ILE A 83 -5.36 12.29 14.70
C ILE A 83 -3.88 11.99 14.93
N PHE A 84 -3.24 11.30 13.99
CA PHE A 84 -1.80 11.20 14.05
C PHE A 84 -1.17 12.57 13.77
N HIS A 85 -0.50 13.13 14.77
CA HIS A 85 0.32 14.32 14.57
C HIS A 85 1.61 13.93 13.86
N TYR A 86 1.62 14.09 12.54
CA TYR A 86 2.82 14.00 11.71
C TYR A 86 3.32 15.39 11.33
N LYS A 87 4.62 15.53 11.10
CA LYS A 87 5.11 16.71 10.38
C LYS A 87 4.64 16.62 8.94
N MET A 88 4.32 17.74 8.31
CA MET A 88 3.81 17.78 6.93
C MET A 88 4.71 17.02 5.94
N LYS A 89 6.03 17.18 6.05
CA LYS A 89 7.02 16.46 5.22
C LYS A 89 7.15 14.96 5.52
N GLU A 90 6.62 14.45 6.63
CA GLU A 90 6.65 13.01 6.96
C GLU A 90 5.62 12.20 6.19
N VAL A 91 4.64 12.86 5.55
CA VAL A 91 3.58 12.21 4.78
C VAL A 91 3.67 12.66 3.33
N VAL A 92 3.63 11.69 2.40
CA VAL A 92 3.28 11.95 1.01
C VAL A 92 1.86 11.46 0.76
N TYR A 93 1.03 12.32 0.19
CA TYR A 93 -0.36 12.01 -0.13
C TYR A 93 -0.45 11.63 -1.59
N ILE A 94 -0.85 10.41 -1.89
CA ILE A 94 -1.02 9.90 -3.24
C ILE A 94 -2.52 9.74 -3.49
N ASN A 95 -3.05 10.59 -4.36
CA ASN A 95 -4.41 10.51 -4.85
C ASN A 95 -4.45 9.75 -6.18
N THR A 96 -5.64 9.61 -6.78
CA THR A 96 -5.81 8.87 -8.04
C THR A 96 -4.95 9.41 -9.19
N ASP A 97 -4.81 10.73 -9.26
CA ASP A 97 -4.24 11.47 -10.38
C ASP A 97 -3.18 12.50 -9.96
N SER A 98 -2.98 12.70 -8.66
CA SER A 98 -2.02 13.65 -8.12
C SER A 98 -1.27 13.10 -6.90
N ILE A 99 -0.18 13.79 -6.57
CA ILE A 99 0.63 13.54 -5.39
C ILE A 99 0.89 14.88 -4.70
N THR A 100 0.60 14.97 -3.41
CA THR A 100 0.86 16.17 -2.60
C THR A 100 1.98 15.88 -1.61
N VAL A 101 2.99 16.74 -1.59
CA VAL A 101 4.16 16.67 -0.72
C VAL A 101 4.18 17.90 0.18
N ASN A 102 4.41 17.69 1.48
CA ASN A 102 4.54 18.78 2.44
C ASN A 102 3.35 19.76 2.42
N ASN A 103 2.13 19.23 2.17
CA ASN A 103 0.84 19.94 2.05
C ASN A 103 0.72 21.04 0.98
N ASP A 104 1.81 21.44 0.34
CA ASP A 104 1.83 22.61 -0.56
C ASP A 104 2.30 22.28 -1.99
N LEU A 105 3.00 21.16 -2.18
CA LEU A 105 3.60 20.82 -3.47
C LEU A 105 2.81 19.72 -4.16
N ASP A 106 2.11 20.10 -5.23
CA ASP A 106 1.35 19.17 -6.06
C ASP A 106 2.14 18.72 -7.29
N TYR A 107 2.17 17.41 -7.49
CA TYR A 107 2.78 16.74 -8.62
C TYR A 107 1.74 15.87 -9.35
N PRO A 108 1.86 15.72 -10.68
CA PRO A 108 1.05 14.72 -11.39
C PRO A 108 1.46 13.30 -10.99
N ILE A 109 0.53 12.35 -11.06
CA ILE A 109 0.79 10.94 -10.72
C ILE A 109 1.92 10.29 -11.54
N ASP A 110 2.30 10.88 -12.68
CA ASP A 110 3.45 10.44 -13.48
C ASP A 110 4.80 10.71 -12.80
N SER A 111 4.84 11.59 -11.79
CA SER A 111 6.03 11.90 -10.99
C SER A 111 6.23 10.92 -9.81
N LEU A 112 5.42 9.87 -9.71
CA LEU A 112 5.37 8.97 -8.56
C LEU A 112 6.73 8.37 -8.19
N ASN A 113 7.49 7.88 -9.18
CA ASN A 113 8.82 7.32 -8.94
C ASN A 113 9.77 8.33 -8.26
N SER A 114 9.87 9.54 -8.81
CA SER A 114 10.77 10.57 -8.29
C SER A 114 10.33 11.05 -6.90
N VAL A 115 9.03 11.22 -6.70
CA VAL A 115 8.49 11.69 -5.41
C VAL A 115 8.71 10.62 -4.34
N LEU A 116 8.41 9.35 -4.61
CA LEU A 116 8.65 8.26 -3.67
C LEU A 116 10.15 8.06 -3.38
N ARG A 117 11.03 8.17 -4.38
CA ARG A 117 12.48 8.11 -4.15
C ARG A 117 12.96 9.22 -3.22
N ASN A 118 12.52 10.45 -3.44
CA ASN A 118 12.88 11.58 -2.59
C ASN A 118 12.29 11.42 -1.18
N HIS A 119 11.02 11.01 -1.07
CA HIS A 119 10.36 10.82 0.21
C HIS A 119 10.99 9.69 1.04
N LEU A 120 11.34 8.58 0.41
CA LEU A 120 11.87 7.41 1.10
C LEU A 120 13.38 7.52 1.42
N LEU A 121 14.16 8.22 0.58
CA LEU A 121 15.62 8.23 0.68
C LEU A 121 16.22 9.59 1.04
N ASN A 122 15.62 10.68 0.57
CA ASN A 122 16.05 12.07 0.72
C ASN A 122 17.58 12.32 0.76
N PHE A 123 18.33 11.72 -0.18
CA PHE A 123 19.80 11.81 -0.16
C PHE A 123 20.35 13.23 -0.33
N ASN A 124 19.59 14.11 -0.98
CA ASN A 124 20.00 15.48 -1.26
C ASN A 124 19.66 16.46 -0.13
N GLY A 125 19.00 15.99 0.94
CA GLY A 125 18.60 16.86 2.06
C GLY A 125 17.58 17.93 1.68
N ASP A 126 16.64 17.60 0.80
CA ASP A 126 15.54 18.49 0.45
C ASP A 126 14.60 18.62 1.66
N ASN A 127 14.36 19.86 2.08
CA ASN A 127 13.55 20.18 3.26
C ASN A 127 12.07 19.85 3.09
N ASN A 128 11.60 19.64 1.86
CA ASN A 128 10.23 19.21 1.58
C ASN A 128 9.99 17.73 1.90
N TYR A 129 11.04 16.96 2.14
CA TYR A 129 10.99 15.51 2.38
C TYR A 129 11.52 15.15 3.77
N PRO A 130 11.14 13.99 4.33
CA PRO A 130 11.56 13.62 5.67
C PRO A 130 13.06 13.32 5.68
N SER A 131 13.70 13.64 6.80
CA SER A 131 15.07 13.21 7.07
C SER A 131 15.14 11.72 7.39
N ALA A 132 16.35 11.17 7.48
CA ALA A 132 16.56 9.76 7.81
C ALA A 132 15.90 9.35 9.14
N ALA A 133 15.89 10.23 10.15
CA ALA A 133 15.33 9.98 11.48
C ALA A 133 13.81 10.23 11.57
N GLU A 134 13.23 10.86 10.56
CA GLU A 134 11.80 11.16 10.50
C GLU A 134 11.02 10.00 9.86
N ARG A 135 9.75 9.94 10.22
CA ARG A 135 8.85 8.91 9.70
C ARG A 135 8.59 9.13 8.22
N LYS A 136 8.33 8.04 7.52
CA LYS A 136 8.08 8.01 6.06
C LYS A 136 6.73 7.35 5.86
N TRP A 137 5.71 8.17 5.71
CA TRP A 137 4.33 7.73 5.57
C TRP A 137 3.82 7.99 4.17
N ILE A 138 3.16 6.97 3.63
CA ILE A 138 2.48 7.06 2.35
C ILE A 138 0.99 7.02 2.63
N SER A 139 0.32 8.16 2.51
CA SER A 139 -1.15 8.24 2.53
C SER A 139 -1.67 8.00 1.13
N ILE A 140 -2.67 7.13 1.02
CA ILE A 140 -3.28 6.76 -0.26
C ILE A 140 -4.76 7.05 -0.14
N ASN A 141 -5.27 7.76 -1.14
CA ASN A 141 -6.68 8.06 -1.29
C ASN A 141 -7.10 7.84 -2.75
N VAL A 142 -8.29 7.28 -2.95
CA VAL A 142 -8.87 7.08 -4.28
C VAL A 142 -10.28 7.66 -4.25
N ASP A 143 -10.57 8.51 -5.24
CA ASP A 143 -11.85 9.21 -5.34
C ASP A 143 -13.03 8.21 -5.30
N ASP A 144 -14.04 8.53 -4.48
CA ASP A 144 -15.24 7.69 -4.25
C ASP A 144 -16.03 7.33 -5.52
N SER A 145 -15.89 8.13 -6.59
CA SER A 145 -16.50 7.87 -7.90
C SER A 145 -15.81 6.75 -8.68
N LYS A 146 -14.60 6.36 -8.27
CA LYS A 146 -13.79 5.33 -8.92
C LYS A 146 -14.20 3.93 -8.46
N LYS A 147 -13.95 2.95 -9.32
CA LYS A 147 -14.22 1.55 -9.01
C LYS A 147 -13.01 0.93 -8.31
N ILE A 148 -13.22 -0.22 -7.69
CA ILE A 148 -12.14 -0.97 -7.06
C ILE A 148 -10.96 -1.29 -8.01
N ASP A 149 -11.21 -1.42 -9.31
CA ASP A 149 -10.16 -1.62 -10.32
C ASP A 149 -9.19 -0.43 -10.39
N ASP A 150 -9.68 0.80 -10.26
CA ASP A 150 -8.84 2.00 -10.23
C ASP A 150 -7.95 2.00 -8.98
N THR A 151 -8.50 1.61 -7.82
CA THR A 151 -7.74 1.43 -6.58
C THR A 151 -6.63 0.41 -6.76
N LYS A 152 -6.93 -0.73 -7.38
CA LYS A 152 -5.92 -1.77 -7.63
C LYS A 152 -4.82 -1.29 -8.55
N ILE A 153 -5.16 -0.54 -9.61
CA ILE A 153 -4.19 0.04 -10.53
C ILE A 153 -3.24 0.98 -9.77
N LEU A 154 -3.78 1.86 -8.92
CA LEU A 154 -2.96 2.78 -8.14
C LEU A 154 -2.06 2.04 -7.14
N LEU A 155 -2.62 1.09 -6.37
CA LEU A 155 -1.86 0.29 -5.40
C LEU A 155 -0.73 -0.50 -6.07
N LEU A 156 -1.00 -1.12 -7.22
CA LEU A 156 0.02 -1.82 -8.00
C LEU A 156 1.11 -0.87 -8.48
N LYS A 157 0.74 0.31 -8.99
CA LYS A 157 1.72 1.34 -9.38
C LYS A 157 2.63 1.70 -8.20
N ILE A 158 2.06 2.00 -7.04
CA ILE A 158 2.81 2.33 -5.82
C ILE A 158 3.74 1.18 -5.40
N ILE A 159 3.22 -0.05 -5.37
CA ILE A 159 3.99 -1.26 -5.02
C ILE A 159 5.17 -1.47 -5.97
N ASP A 160 4.95 -1.33 -7.27
CA ASP A 160 6.00 -1.48 -8.28
C ASP A 160 7.08 -0.41 -8.12
N GLU A 161 6.69 0.84 -7.87
CA GLU A 161 7.63 1.93 -7.61
C GLU A 161 8.46 1.68 -6.35
N ILE A 162 7.82 1.27 -5.25
CA ILE A 162 8.51 0.93 -3.99
C ILE A 162 9.47 -0.25 -4.18
N ASN A 163 9.04 -1.29 -4.89
CA ASN A 163 9.89 -2.44 -5.20
C ASN A 163 11.10 -2.08 -6.08
N SER A 164 11.01 -1.00 -6.86
CA SER A 164 12.14 -0.50 -7.65
C SER A 164 13.18 0.27 -6.83
N ILE A 165 12.85 0.65 -5.60
CA ILE A 165 13.71 1.41 -4.69
C ILE A 165 14.52 0.42 -3.85
N GLU A 166 15.86 0.56 -3.86
CA GLU A 166 16.75 -0.39 -3.19
C GLU A 166 16.43 -0.54 -1.69
N SER A 167 16.41 -1.81 -1.28
CA SER A 167 15.72 -2.33 -0.10
C SER A 167 16.46 -2.00 1.20
N ASN A 168 15.79 -1.29 2.11
CA ASN A 168 15.93 -1.31 3.58
C ASN A 168 15.23 -0.10 4.24
N VAL A 169 14.50 0.71 3.47
CA VAL A 169 13.75 1.84 4.02
C VAL A 169 12.57 1.31 4.84
N ASP A 170 12.48 1.74 6.09
CA ASP A 170 11.28 1.57 6.90
C ASP A 170 10.29 2.70 6.58
N PHE A 171 9.09 2.31 6.19
CA PHE A 171 7.99 3.20 5.86
C PHE A 171 6.67 2.51 6.21
N GLY A 172 5.61 3.30 6.35
CA GLY A 172 4.27 2.79 6.56
C GLY A 172 3.28 3.37 5.56
N PHE A 173 2.11 2.73 5.47
CA PHE A 173 1.02 3.15 4.61
C PHE A 173 -0.20 3.52 5.45
N MET A 174 -1.04 4.40 4.93
CA MET A 174 -2.36 4.67 5.46
C MET A 174 -3.35 4.82 4.30
N PHE A 175 -4.60 4.44 4.56
CA PHE A 175 -5.72 4.67 3.65
C PHE A 175 -6.63 5.71 4.29
N GLU A 176 -6.82 6.84 3.63
CA GLU A 176 -7.53 7.98 4.19
C GLU A 176 -8.58 8.48 3.20
N ASN A 177 -9.79 8.79 3.69
CA ASN A 177 -10.84 9.43 2.89
C ASN A 177 -10.60 10.95 2.72
N SER A 178 -9.73 11.54 3.53
CA SER A 178 -9.37 12.96 3.48
C SER A 178 -8.00 13.11 2.85
N GLY A 179 -7.95 13.54 1.58
CA GLY A 179 -6.71 13.74 0.83
C GLY A 179 -5.72 14.74 1.45
N LEU A 180 -6.09 15.44 2.52
CA LEU A 180 -5.26 16.26 3.39
C LEU A 180 -5.90 16.22 4.78
N ILE A 181 -5.18 15.79 5.81
CA ILE A 181 -5.56 16.14 7.18
C ILE A 181 -5.24 17.63 7.32
N GLU A 182 -6.27 18.49 7.27
CA GLU A 182 -6.12 19.89 7.66
C GLU A 182 -5.63 19.93 9.11
N VAL A 183 -4.39 20.37 9.30
CA VAL A 183 -3.91 20.76 10.62
C VAL A 183 -4.69 22.00 11.00
N VAL A 184 -5.70 21.84 11.85
CA VAL A 184 -6.36 22.98 12.50
C VAL A 184 -5.36 23.49 13.54
N GLU A 185 -4.72 24.62 13.27
CA GLU A 185 -3.99 25.36 14.31
C GLU A 185 -5.01 25.87 15.34
N GLU A 186 -4.83 25.51 16.62
CA GLU A 186 -5.51 26.16 17.77
C GLU A 186 -4.95 27.57 18.03
#